data_AF-A0A928D595-F1
#
_entry.id   AF-A0A928D595-F1
#
_cell.length_a   1.000
_cell.length_b   1.000
_cell.length_c   1.000
_cell.angle_alpha   90.00
_cell.angle_beta   90.00
_cell.angle_gamma   90.00
#
_symmetry.space_group_name_H-M   'P 1'
#
loop_
_entity.id
_entity.type
_entity.pdbx_description
1 polymer ?
#
loop_
_entity_poly.entity_id
_entity_poly.type
_entity_poly.pdbx_seq_one_letter_code
_entity_poly.pdbx_strand_id
1 'polypeptide(L)' 'MSKENIAKLYALLEQDPVLREKALSFQKLYSDQSQVIDAFMAFAADLGYDFTFEEFMEYMYTHAEEVK' A
#
# COMPACT_ATOMS: atom_id res chain seq x y z
N MET A 1 -11.82 8.66 5.50
CA MET A 1 -12.16 7.24 5.25
C MET A 1 -11.04 6.51 4.51
N SER A 2 -10.33 7.12 3.56
CA SER A 2 -9.24 6.48 2.79
C SER A 2 -7.91 6.29 3.54
N LYS A 3 -7.41 7.29 4.29
CA LYS A 3 -6.19 7.12 5.13
C LYS A 3 -6.32 6.00 6.17
N GLU A 4 -7.54 5.78 6.66
CA GLU A 4 -7.86 4.69 7.58
C GLU A 4 -7.79 3.32 6.89
N ASN A 5 -8.20 3.23 5.61
CA ASN A 5 -8.04 2.01 4.81
C ASN A 5 -6.57 1.67 4.58
N ILE A 6 -5.73 2.67 4.30
CA ILE A 6 -4.28 2.47 4.14
C ILE A 6 -3.67 1.93 5.45
N ALA A 7 -4.00 2.54 6.60
CA ALA A 7 -3.53 2.07 7.90
C ALA A 7 -4.01 0.64 8.23
N LYS A 8 -5.29 0.32 7.96
CA LYS A 8 -5.84 -1.02 8.14
C LYS A 8 -5.19 -2.06 7.21
N LEU A 9 -4.90 -1.68 5.97
CA LEU A 9 -4.15 -2.53 5.04
C LEU A 9 -2.76 -2.83 5.60
N TYR A 10 -2.00 -1.82 6.04
CA TYR A 10 -0.69 -2.05 6.64
C TYR A 10 -0.77 -2.96 7.88
N ALA A 11 -1.76 -2.76 8.76
CA ALA A 11 -1.99 -3.63 9.91
C ALA A 11 -2.30 -5.08 9.49
N LEU A 12 -3.07 -5.29 8.42
CA LEU A 12 -3.32 -6.62 7.85
C LEU A 12 -2.03 -7.26 7.32
N LEU A 13 -1.20 -6.50 6.58
CA LEU A 13 0.08 -6.99 6.06
C LEU A 13 1.08 -7.31 7.17
N GLU A 14 1.02 -6.65 8.31
CA GLU A 14 1.85 -7.00 9.47
C GLU A 14 1.41 -8.32 10.12
N GLN A 15 0.10 -8.60 10.12
CA GLN A 15 -0.48 -9.80 10.72
C GLN A 15 -0.42 -11.02 9.79
N ASP A 16 -0.48 -10.82 8.48
CA ASP A 16 -0.44 -11.88 7.46
C ASP A 16 0.83 -11.80 6.59
N PRO A 17 1.85 -12.63 6.89
CA PRO A 17 3.11 -12.62 6.15
C PRO A 17 2.95 -13.05 4.68
N VAL A 18 1.93 -13.84 4.33
CA VAL A 18 1.69 -14.26 2.94
C VAL A 18 1.21 -13.07 2.11
N LEU A 19 0.28 -12.28 2.65
CA LEU A 19 -0.18 -11.05 2.00
C LEU A 19 0.95 -10.02 1.91
N ARG A 20 1.79 -9.92 2.94
CA ARG A 20 2.97 -9.06 2.94
C ARG A 20 3.97 -9.43 1.85
N GLU A 21 4.31 -10.71 1.73
CA GLU A 21 5.22 -11.19 0.68
C GLU A 21 4.65 -10.92 -0.70
N LYS A 22 3.34 -11.11 -0.90
CA LYS A 22 2.67 -10.76 -2.15
C LYS A 22 2.80 -9.27 -2.46
N ALA A 23 2.53 -8.38 -1.50
CA ALA A 23 2.68 -6.94 -1.70
C ALA A 23 4.13 -6.54 -2.04
N LEU A 24 5.11 -7.11 -1.35
CA LEU A 24 6.53 -6.87 -1.61
C LEU A 24 6.99 -7.44 -2.96
N SER A 25 6.34 -8.48 -3.47
CA SER A 25 6.68 -9.07 -4.76
C SER A 25 6.46 -8.11 -5.93
N PHE A 26 5.53 -7.14 -5.82
CA PHE A 26 5.28 -6.17 -6.88
C PHE A 26 6.53 -5.33 -7.21
N GLN A 27 7.35 -4.99 -6.21
CA GLN A 27 8.62 -4.28 -6.41
C GLN A 27 9.63 -5.09 -7.23
N LYS A 28 9.51 -6.42 -7.25
CA LYS A 28 10.38 -7.32 -8.04
C LYS A 28 9.80 -7.60 -9.43
N LEU A 29 8.46 -7.53 -9.56
CA LEU A 29 7.75 -7.84 -10.79
C LEU A 29 7.72 -6.67 -11.78
N TYR A 30 7.69 -5.44 -11.27
CA TYR A 30 7.61 -4.25 -12.10
C TYR A 30 8.89 -3.42 -11.99
N SER A 31 9.41 -2.97 -13.13
CA SER A 31 10.58 -2.09 -13.20
C SER A 31 10.22 -0.60 -13.05
N ASP A 32 8.96 -0.26 -13.27
CA ASP A 32 8.42 1.10 -13.15
C ASP A 32 7.69 1.25 -11.81
N GLN A 33 8.04 2.29 -11.05
CA GLN A 33 7.45 2.59 -9.76
C GLN A 33 5.94 2.87 -9.86
N SER A 34 5.48 3.47 -10.97
CA SER A 34 4.04 3.71 -11.18
C SER A 34 3.27 2.39 -11.24
N GLN A 35 3.81 1.39 -11.95
CA GLN A 35 3.20 0.05 -12.06
C GLN A 35 3.22 -0.71 -10.74
N VAL A 36 4.26 -0.53 -9.92
CA VAL A 36 4.30 -1.09 -8.56
C VAL A 36 3.16 -0.53 -7.72
N ILE A 37 2.95 0.79 -7.77
CA ILE A 37 1.92 1.47 -6.99
C ILE A 37 0.52 1.07 -7.50
N ASP A 38 0.32 1.02 -8.82
CA ASP A 38 -0.94 0.58 -9.42
C ASP A 38 -1.30 -0.86 -9.02
N ALA A 39 -0.32 -1.78 -9.07
CA ALA A 39 -0.53 -3.17 -8.63
C ALA A 39 -0.82 -3.27 -7.13
N PHE A 40 -0.18 -2.44 -6.31
CA PHE A 40 -0.44 -2.38 -4.88
C PHE A 40 -1.84 -1.85 -4.57
N MET A 41 -2.28 -0.78 -5.26
CA MET A 41 -3.62 -0.22 -5.11
C MET A 41 -4.70 -1.20 -5.57
N ALA A 42 -4.50 -1.88 -6.69
CA ALA A 42 -5.43 -2.92 -7.16
C ALA A 42 -5.54 -4.07 -6.16
N PHE A 43 -4.40 -4.50 -5.59
CA PHE A 43 -4.39 -5.52 -4.55
C PHE A 43 -5.10 -5.07 -3.27
N ALA A 44 -4.96 -3.80 -2.89
CA ALA A 44 -5.69 -3.23 -1.76
C ALA A 44 -7.21 -3.22 -1.99
N ALA A 45 -7.64 -2.84 -3.19
CA ALA A 45 -9.05 -2.86 -3.60
C ALA A 45 -9.64 -4.28 -3.56
N ASP A 46 -8.90 -5.29 -4.04
CA ASP A 46 -9.31 -6.70 -3.96
C ASP A 46 -9.54 -7.19 -2.51
N LEU A 47 -8.84 -6.59 -1.55
CA LEU A 47 -8.97 -6.87 -0.12
C LEU A 47 -10.04 -6.00 0.57
N GLY A 48 -10.71 -5.10 -0.16
CA GLY A 48 -11.73 -4.20 0.36
C GLY A 48 -11.19 -2.91 0.98
N TYR A 49 -9.94 -2.55 0.70
CA TYR A 49 -9.28 -1.34 1.18
C TYR A 49 -9.04 -0.36 0.03
N ASP A 50 -10.11 0.21 -0.52
CA ASP A 50 -10.01 1.19 -1.60
C ASP A 50 -9.41 2.52 -1.12
N PHE A 51 -8.47 3.05 -1.91
CA PHE A 51 -7.91 4.39 -1.82
C PHE A 51 -7.32 4.81 -3.16
N THR A 52 -7.17 6.12 -3.36
CA THR A 52 -6.59 6.71 -4.56
C THR A 52 -5.09 6.90 -4.43
N PHE A 53 -4.41 7.11 -5.56
CA PHE A 53 -2.99 7.43 -5.60
C PHE A 53 -2.64 8.67 -4.77
N GLU A 54 -3.45 9.73 -4.87
CA GLU A 54 -3.24 10.98 -4.12
C GLU A 54 -3.29 10.73 -2.60
N GLU A 55 -4.28 9.96 -2.14
CA GLU A 55 -4.44 9.61 -0.72
C GLU A 55 -3.31 8.72 -0.23
N PHE A 56 -2.83 7.79 -1.07
CA PHE A 56 -1.67 6.96 -0.77
C PHE A 56 -0.40 7.80 -0.63
N MET A 57 -0.15 8.72 -1.58
CA MET A 57 1.01 9.60 -1.52
C MET A 57 0.94 10.53 -0.31
N GLU A 58 -0.22 11.13 -0.02
CA GLU A 58 -0.40 11.99 1.15
C GLU A 58 -0.13 11.23 2.46
N TYR A 59 -0.59 9.97 2.55
CA TYR A 59 -0.30 9.10 3.69
C TYR A 59 1.20 8.84 3.84
N MET A 60 1.89 8.49 2.75
CA MET A 60 3.33 8.25 2.73
C MET A 60 4.13 9.48 3.12
N TYR A 61 3.76 10.68 2.63
CA TYR A 61 4.40 11.93 3.02
C TYR A 61 4.23 12.23 4.51
N THR A 62 3.02 12.04 5.03
CA THR A 62 2.70 12.31 6.45
C THR A 62 3.49 11.37 7.38
N HIS A 63 3.58 10.08 7.04
CA HIS A 63 4.30 9.09 7.87
C HIS A 63 5.81 9.11 7.66
N ALA A 64 6.31 9.60 6.52
CA ALA A 64 7.74 9.79 6.30
C ALA A 64 8.33 10.91 7.17
N GLU A 65 7.53 11.92 7.54
CA GLU A 65 7.96 12.99 8.46
C GLU A 65 8.03 12.54 9.93
N GLU A 66 7.29 11.49 10.33
CA GLU A 66 7.32 10.93 11.69
C GLU A 66 8.58 10.09 11.99
N VAL A 67 9.38 9.74 10.97
CA VAL A 67 10.62 8.93 11.11
C VAL A 67 11.89 9.80 11.18
N LYS A 68 11.76 11.11 11.43
CA LYS A 68 12.91 12.03 11.63
C LYS A 68 13.28 12.25 13.08
#